data_AF-A0A962CZN7-F1
#
_entry.id   AF-A0A962CZN7-F1
#
_cell.length_a   1.000
_cell.length_b   1.000
_cell.length_c   1.000
_cell.angle_alpha   90.00
_cell.angle_beta   90.00
_cell.angle_gamma   90.00
#
_symmetry.space_group_name_H-M   'P 1'
#
loop_
_entity.id
_entity.type
_entity.pdbx_description
1 polymer ?
#
loop_
_entity_poly.entity_id
_entity_poly.type
_entity_poly.pdbx_seq_one_letter_code
_entity_poly.pdbx_strand_id
1 'polypeptide(L)' 'MSQLSQDTGLARESLYRTLSKKGNPRFDTLIKLLDYIGLEIDFIPKHKKAV' A
#
# COMPACT_ATOMS: atom_id res chain seq x y z
N MET A 1 9.12 7.61 12.10
CA MET A 1 9.86 6.54 11.39
C MET A 1 9.89 5.21 12.17
N SER A 2 9.71 5.22 13.50
CA SER A 2 9.41 4.04 14.34
C SER A 2 7.91 3.73 14.46
N GLN A 3 7.03 4.74 14.34
CA GLN A 3 5.58 4.59 14.50
C GLN A 3 4.95 3.62 13.49
N LEU A 4 5.26 3.73 12.19
CA LEU A 4 4.70 2.84 11.15
C LEU A 4 4.98 1.35 11.39
N SER A 5 6.17 1.00 11.89
CA SER A 5 6.53 -0.40 12.16
C SER A 5 5.83 -0.92 13.42
N GLN A 6 5.60 -0.05 14.40
CA GLN A 6 4.82 -0.36 15.61
C GLN A 6 3.32 -0.48 15.30
N ASP A 7 2.78 0.40 14.46
CA ASP A 7 1.35 0.46 14.14
C ASP A 7 0.93 -0.60 13.10
N THR A 8 1.84 -1.01 12.22
CA THR A 8 1.56 -2.04 11.19
C THR A 8 2.14 -3.43 11.50
N GLY A 9 3.04 -3.54 12.48
CA GLY A 9 3.75 -4.79 12.81
C GLY A 9 4.75 -5.25 11.73
N LEU A 10 5.02 -4.43 10.72
CA LEU A 10 5.89 -4.78 9.60
C LEU A 10 7.32 -4.31 9.86
N ALA A 11 8.28 -5.22 9.72
CA ALA A 11 9.69 -4.87 9.72
C ALA A 11 10.00 -3.91 8.55
N ARG A 12 10.78 -2.87 8.80
CA ARG A 12 11.16 -1.83 7.81
C ARG A 12 11.62 -2.40 6.47
N GLU A 13 12.41 -3.46 6.50
CA GLU A 13 12.93 -4.11 5.30
C GLU A 13 11.85 -4.81 4.49
N SER A 14 10.84 -5.37 5.17
CA SER A 14 9.64 -5.93 4.54
C SER A 14 8.80 -4.83 3.88
N LEU A 15 8.67 -3.68 4.54
CA LEU A 15 7.95 -2.52 4.00
C LEU A 15 8.62 -1.99 2.72
N TYR A 16 9.93 -1.76 2.75
CA TYR A 16 10.69 -1.29 1.58
C TYR A 16 10.66 -2.30 0.42
N ARG A 17 10.74 -3.61 0.72
CA ARG A 17 10.65 -4.67 -0.30
C ARG A 17 9.26 -4.72 -0.92
N THR A 18 8.22 -4.57 -0.10
CA THR A 18 6.81 -4.58 -0.49
C THR A 18 6.45 -3.38 -1.37
N LEU A 19 7.02 -2.21 -1.09
CA LEU A 19 6.83 -0.97 -1.88
C LEU A 19 7.84 -0.80 -3.03
N SER A 20 8.78 -1.74 -3.19
CA SER A 20 9.75 -1.68 -4.29
C SER A 20 9.09 -1.97 -5.63
N LYS A 21 9.77 -1.62 -6.73
CA LYS A 21 9.33 -1.97 -8.11
C LYS A 21 9.09 -3.48 -8.33
N LYS A 22 9.64 -4.35 -7.49
CA LYS A 22 9.47 -5.82 -7.55
C LYS A 22 8.62 -6.37 -6.40
N GLY A 23 8.06 -5.49 -5.57
CA GLY A 23 7.28 -5.88 -4.41
C GLY A 23 5.96 -6.54 -4.81
N ASN A 24 5.50 -7.47 -3.97
CA ASN A 24 4.19 -8.10 -4.09
C ASN A 24 3.45 -8.01 -2.75
N PRO A 25 2.92 -6.83 -2.37
CA PRO A 25 2.13 -6.68 -1.16
C PRO A 25 0.92 -7.59 -1.19
N ARG A 26 0.56 -8.17 -0.05
CA ARG A 26 -0.85 -8.54 0.14
C ARG A 26 -1.70 -7.28 0.20
N PHE A 27 -2.92 -7.38 -0.30
CA PHE A 27 -3.84 -6.24 -0.38
C PHE A 27 -4.16 -5.63 1.00
N ASP A 28 -4.35 -6.47 2.02
CA ASP A 28 -4.57 -6.05 3.41
C ASP A 28 -3.44 -5.17 3.97
N THR A 29 -2.21 -5.51 3.61
CA THR A 29 -0.99 -4.79 3.98
C THR A 29 -0.92 -3.43 3.30
N LEU A 30 -1.32 -3.36 2.03
CA LEU A 30 -1.39 -2.11 1.28
C LEU A 30 -2.41 -1.15 1.88
N ILE A 31 -3.61 -1.62 2.23
CA ILE A 31 -4.67 -0.79 2.82
C ILE A 31 -4.22 -0.19 4.16
N LYS A 32 -3.67 -1.00 5.07
CA LYS A 32 -3.17 -0.51 6.37
C LYS A 32 -2.07 0.53 6.23
N LEU A 33 -1.21 0.37 5.23
CA LEU A 33 -0.16 1.33 4.96
C LEU A 33 -0.73 2.65 4.47
N LEU A 34 -1.66 2.62 3.50
CA LEU A 34 -2.29 3.81 2.95
C LEU A 34 -3.00 4.61 4.03
N ASP A 35 -3.77 3.93 4.89
CA ASP A 35 -4.45 4.53 6.03
C ASP A 35 -3.48 5.23 6.99
N TYR A 36 -2.38 4.55 7.36
CA TYR A 36 -1.34 5.14 8.22
C TYR A 36 -0.70 6.41 7.62
N ILE A 37 -0.55 6.49 6.30
CA ILE A 37 0.00 7.69 5.63
C ILE A 37 -1.08 8.69 5.20
N GLY A 38 -2.35 8.48 5.59
CA GLY A 38 -3.46 9.39 5.33
C GLY A 38 -3.94 9.39 3.87
N LEU A 39 -3.81 8.25 3.17
CA LEU A 39 -4.29 8.07 1.80
C LEU A 39 -5.44 7.06 1.75
N GLU A 40 -6.35 7.24 0.78
CA GLU A 40 -7.44 6.30 0.50
C GLU A 40 -7.33 5.73 -0.92
N ILE A 41 -7.93 4.55 -1.15
CA ILE A 41 -8.09 3.97 -2.47
C ILE A 41 -9.50 4.27 -2.97
N ASP A 42 -9.59 4.85 -4.16
CA ASP A 42 -10.84 4.97 -4.91
C ASP A 42 -10.80 4.15 -6.21
N PHE A 43 -11.91 3.50 -6.54
CA PHE A 43 -12.07 2.71 -7.75
C PHE A 43 -12.93 3.45 -8.75
N ILE A 44 -12.26 4.20 -9.64
CA ILE A 44 -12.94 4.92 -10.71
C ILE A 44 -13.19 4.01 -11.93
N PRO A 45 -14.32 4.18 -12.64
CA PRO A 45 -14.56 3.48 -13.90
C PRO A 45 -13.42 3.74 -14.89
N LYS A 46 -12.90 2.68 -15.52
CA LYS A 46 -11.99 2.85 -16.65
C LYS A 46 -12.74 3.58 -17.76
N HIS A 47 -12.13 4.62 -18.32
CA HIS A 47 -12.66 5.25 -19.53
C HIS A 47 -12.87 4.14 -20.57
N LYS A 48 -14.13 3.95 -21.00
CA LYS A 48 -14.44 3.02 -22.08
C LYS A 48 -13.61 3.46 -23.27
N LYS A 49 -12.65 2.63 -23.71
CA LYS A 49 -12.11 2.78 -25.07
C LYS A 49 -13.33 2.61 -25.99
N ALA A 50 -13.62 3.64 -26.78
CA ALA A 50 -14.57 3.50 -27.87
C ALA A 50 -14.10 2.31 -28.71
N VAL A 51 -14.96 1.30 -28.81
CA VAL A 51 -14.78 0.13 -29.67
C VAL A 51 -15.10 0.55 -31.08
#